data_AF-A0A848YCZ4-F1
#
_entry.id   AF-A0A848YCZ4-F1
#
_cell.length_a   1.000
_cell.length_b   1.000
_cell.length_c   1.000
_cell.angle_alpha   90.00
_cell.angle_beta   90.00
_cell.angle_gamma   90.00
#
_symmetry.space_group_name_H-M   'P 1'
#
loop_
_entity.id
_entity.type
_entity.pdbx_description
1 polymer ?
#
loop_
_entity_poly.entity_id
_entity_poly.type
_entity_poly.pdbx_seq_one_letter_code
_entity_poly.pdbx_strand_id
1 'polypeptide(L)'
;NSTVRRSMGLEFAGTLFEERFLITDIVMKADFPSERRFWFEPPFHAGQSALLHKQPDDIYRIDLQLGWDADPEEERKLENVIPRIKRMVGDRPFEIDWVSVYTFQCRRLERFVHDRVLFVGDSAHIVSPFGARGGNGGIQDVDNLGWKLAAVLDASAGPQLLQSYDAERTYGADENILNSSRSTNFMSPKPGAESLFREAVLDLAAKAPFARLMVNSGRLSVPCVLDGSALNSADTPGLPAVSRPGAPLPDAPLDGGWLLNQLGTGFTLLIVNADEQAVDGAQTVCVTTNEALAERYLGGADQAFYLVRPDQHVAARWTTFDADAVAAALRKAKGF
;
A
#
# COMPACT_ATOMS: atom_id res chain seq x y z
N ASN A 1 -18.39 6.64 -1.64
CA ASN A 1 -19.83 6.26 -1.75
C ASN A 1 -20.12 5.60 -3.10
N SER A 2 -19.89 4.28 -3.23
CA SER A 2 -20.16 3.55 -4.48
C SER A 2 -21.67 3.36 -4.72
N THR A 3 -22.17 3.78 -5.88
CA THR A 3 -23.56 3.56 -6.28
C THR A 3 -23.85 2.08 -6.52
N VAL A 4 -22.97 1.37 -7.24
CA VAL A 4 -23.11 -0.07 -7.51
C VAL A 4 -23.20 -0.87 -6.21
N ARG A 5 -22.33 -0.57 -5.23
CA ARG A 5 -22.33 -1.24 -3.92
C ARG A 5 -23.67 -1.06 -3.20
N ARG A 6 -24.20 0.16 -3.20
CA ARG A 6 -25.49 0.48 -2.57
C ARG A 6 -26.66 -0.19 -3.29
N SER A 7 -26.66 -0.18 -4.62
CA SER A 7 -27.71 -0.83 -5.42
C SER A 7 -27.76 -2.35 -5.19
N MET A 8 -26.64 -2.97 -4.85
CA MET A 8 -26.55 -4.39 -4.49
C MET A 8 -26.81 -4.67 -3.00
N GLY A 9 -27.05 -3.64 -2.18
CA GLY A 9 -27.29 -3.81 -0.74
C GLY A 9 -26.10 -4.40 0.03
N LEU A 10 -24.87 -4.22 -0.47
CA LEU A 10 -23.68 -4.81 0.15
C LEU A 10 -23.22 -3.99 1.36
N GLU A 11 -23.09 -4.65 2.50
CA GLU A 11 -22.59 -4.04 3.72
C GLU A 11 -21.10 -3.71 3.63
N PHE A 12 -20.72 -2.61 4.29
CA PHE A 12 -19.35 -2.14 4.32
C PHE A 12 -18.80 -2.25 5.74
N ALA A 13 -18.31 -3.44 6.06
CA ALA A 13 -17.87 -3.81 7.39
C ALA A 13 -16.55 -3.13 7.78
N GLY A 14 -16.41 -2.81 9.07
CA GLY A 14 -15.17 -2.27 9.63
C GLY A 14 -15.40 -1.23 10.71
N THR A 15 -14.36 -0.45 10.99
CA THR A 15 -14.30 0.48 12.12
C THR A 15 -14.47 1.92 11.64
N LEU A 16 -15.35 2.66 12.30
CA LEU A 16 -15.38 4.12 12.25
C LEU A 16 -14.43 4.63 13.33
N PHE A 17 -13.53 5.54 12.96
CA PHE A 17 -12.76 6.28 13.95
C PHE A 17 -13.50 7.57 14.26
N GLU A 18 -13.79 7.76 15.54
CA GLU A 18 -14.57 8.90 16.05
C GLU A 18 -13.69 10.16 16.17
N GLU A 19 -12.92 10.47 15.13
CA GLU A 19 -12.06 11.65 15.09
C GLU A 19 -12.36 12.45 13.81
N ARG A 20 -12.47 13.77 13.96
CA ARG A 20 -12.65 14.72 12.85
C ARG A 20 -11.38 15.51 12.66
N PHE A 21 -11.12 15.86 11.41
CA PHE A 21 -9.94 16.60 11.01
C PHE A 21 -10.36 17.72 10.07
N LEU A 22 -9.85 18.91 10.35
CA LEU A 22 -9.91 20.07 9.47
C LEU A 22 -8.68 20.03 8.57
N ILE A 23 -8.91 19.95 7.26
CA ILE A 23 -7.86 20.04 6.26
C ILE A 23 -8.06 21.31 5.44
N THR A 24 -6.98 22.05 5.25
CA THR A 24 -6.99 23.24 4.40
C THR A 24 -5.71 23.35 3.61
N ASP A 25 -5.84 23.80 2.37
CA ASP A 25 -4.72 24.26 1.58
C ASP A 25 -4.72 25.79 1.59
N ILE A 26 -3.56 26.38 1.89
CA ILE A 26 -3.35 27.82 1.86
C ILE A 26 -2.23 28.16 0.90
N VAL A 27 -2.37 29.26 0.16
CA VAL A 27 -1.27 29.86 -0.60
C VAL A 27 -0.56 30.83 0.32
N MET A 28 0.73 30.63 0.55
CA MET A 28 1.50 31.47 1.46
C MET A 28 2.97 31.50 1.04
N LYS A 29 3.54 32.70 0.89
CA LYS A 29 5.00 32.82 0.70
C LYS A 29 5.71 32.60 2.03
N ALA A 30 6.37 31.47 2.17
CA ALA A 30 7.14 31.14 3.37
C ALA A 30 8.36 30.26 3.06
N ASP A 31 9.38 30.42 3.88
CA ASP A 31 10.63 29.64 3.80
C ASP A 31 10.59 28.39 4.67
N PHE A 32 9.43 27.72 4.73
CA PHE A 32 9.35 26.41 5.38
C PHE A 32 10.10 25.37 4.53
N PRO A 33 10.84 24.44 5.17
CA PRO A 33 11.47 23.34 4.47
C PRO A 33 10.44 22.47 3.73
N SER A 34 10.85 21.88 2.61
CA SER A 34 10.05 20.92 1.84
C SER A 34 10.01 19.55 2.53
N GLU A 35 9.52 19.53 3.77
CA GLU A 35 9.35 18.35 4.60
C GLU A 35 7.90 18.26 5.07
N ARG A 36 7.46 17.04 5.40
CA ARG A 36 6.20 16.84 6.10
C ARG A 36 6.47 16.98 7.60
N ARG A 37 5.95 18.04 8.21
CA ARG A 37 6.07 18.27 9.65
C ARG A 37 4.81 17.79 10.36
N PHE A 38 4.99 16.93 11.36
CA PHE A 38 3.90 16.39 12.16
C PHE A 38 4.14 16.72 13.63
N TRP A 39 3.13 17.28 14.28
CA TRP A 39 3.13 17.54 15.71
C TRP A 39 2.15 16.60 16.39
N PHE A 40 2.64 15.81 17.32
CA PHE A 40 1.79 15.03 18.22
C PHE A 40 1.11 15.91 19.27
N GLU A 41 1.77 17.01 19.67
CA GLU A 41 1.28 18.03 20.60
C GLU A 41 1.77 19.42 20.16
N PRO A 42 1.08 20.06 19.19
CA PRO A 42 1.44 21.37 18.70
C PRO A 42 1.13 22.46 19.75
N PRO A 43 2.05 23.43 19.96
CA PRO A 43 1.84 24.51 20.93
C PRO A 43 0.70 25.46 20.54
N PHE A 44 0.27 25.43 19.28
CA PHE A 44 -0.79 26.28 18.72
C PHE A 44 -2.16 25.60 18.68
N HIS A 45 -2.24 24.30 19.01
CA HIS A 45 -3.44 23.46 18.87
C HIS A 45 -3.43 22.32 19.91
N ALA A 46 -3.38 22.70 21.19
CA ALA A 46 -3.07 21.82 22.31
C ALA A 46 -3.99 20.58 22.42
N GLY A 47 -3.40 19.44 22.78
CA GLY A 47 -4.11 18.17 23.00
C GLY A 47 -4.52 17.42 21.73
N GLN A 48 -4.19 17.95 20.56
CA GLN A 48 -4.65 17.46 19.25
C GLN A 48 -3.50 17.48 18.26
N SER A 49 -3.41 16.51 17.34
CA SER A 49 -2.33 16.48 16.36
C SER A 49 -2.48 17.56 15.28
N ALA A 50 -1.36 17.96 14.69
CA ALA A 50 -1.32 18.86 13.53
C ALA A 50 -0.28 18.41 12.50
N LEU A 51 -0.52 18.74 11.25
CA LEU A 51 0.38 18.46 10.12
C LEU A 51 0.54 19.70 9.25
N LEU A 52 1.77 19.93 8.79
CA LEU A 52 2.10 20.87 7.72
C LEU A 52 2.83 20.14 6.60
N HIS A 53 2.44 20.38 5.37
CA HIS A 53 3.14 19.86 4.20
C HIS A 53 3.18 20.90 3.08
N LYS A 54 4.39 21.28 2.66
CA LYS A 54 4.59 22.15 1.50
C LYS A 54 4.33 21.37 0.21
N GLN A 55 3.49 21.92 -0.64
CA GLN A 55 3.18 21.46 -2.00
C GLN A 55 3.86 22.40 -3.02
N PRO A 56 3.84 22.07 -4.33
CA PRO A 56 4.22 23.02 -5.37
C PRO A 56 3.45 24.35 -5.27
N ASP A 57 3.99 25.39 -5.92
CA ASP A 57 3.31 26.69 -6.10
C ASP A 57 2.98 27.44 -4.78
N ASP A 58 3.84 27.30 -3.77
CA ASP A 58 3.67 27.93 -2.45
C ASP A 58 2.37 27.54 -1.72
N ILE A 59 1.81 26.39 -2.07
CA ILE A 59 0.66 25.81 -1.39
C ILE A 59 1.14 25.06 -0.14
N TYR A 60 0.47 25.26 0.98
CA TYR A 60 0.70 24.58 2.24
C TYR A 60 -0.56 23.85 2.68
N ARG A 61 -0.46 22.53 2.76
CA ARG A 61 -1.52 21.70 3.34
C ARG A 61 -1.37 21.64 4.84
N ILE A 62 -2.43 22.04 5.53
CA ILE A 62 -2.53 22.01 6.98
C ILE A 62 -3.65 21.04 7.36
N ASP A 63 -3.34 20.14 8.29
CA ASP A 63 -4.31 19.22 8.88
C ASP A 63 -4.34 19.44 10.40
N LEU A 64 -5.53 19.65 10.97
CA LEU A 64 -5.75 19.90 12.40
C LEU A 64 -6.81 18.91 12.91
N GLN A 65 -6.44 18.08 13.87
CA GLN A 65 -7.40 17.20 14.54
C GLN A 65 -8.39 18.04 15.37
N LEU A 66 -9.69 17.90 15.17
CA LEU A 66 -10.71 18.70 15.86
C LEU A 66 -11.40 17.97 17.02
N GLY A 67 -11.33 16.63 17.06
CA GLY A 67 -12.07 15.78 18.00
C GLY A 67 -13.47 15.42 17.50
N TRP A 68 -14.14 14.49 18.18
CA TRP A 68 -15.43 13.94 17.73
C TRP A 68 -16.58 14.96 17.67
N ASP A 69 -16.67 15.81 18.69
CA ASP A 69 -17.82 16.71 18.88
C ASP A 69 -17.80 17.93 17.94
N ALA A 70 -16.75 18.09 17.14
CA ALA A 70 -16.55 19.25 16.28
C ALA A 70 -17.49 19.22 15.06
N ASP A 71 -18.49 20.10 14.98
CA ASP A 71 -19.44 20.15 13.86
C ASP A 71 -18.74 20.47 12.52
N PRO A 72 -18.83 19.59 11.48
CA PRO A 72 -18.13 19.78 10.23
C PRO A 72 -18.60 21.02 9.45
N GLU A 73 -19.88 21.39 9.54
CA GLU A 73 -20.40 22.57 8.83
C GLU A 73 -19.91 23.87 9.48
N GLU A 74 -19.91 23.90 10.81
CA GLU A 74 -19.39 25.05 11.56
C GLU A 74 -17.87 25.19 11.40
N GLU A 75 -17.12 24.09 11.52
CA GLU A 75 -15.65 24.12 11.48
C GLU A 75 -15.09 24.45 10.09
N ARG A 76 -15.88 24.26 9.03
CA ARG A 76 -15.52 24.67 7.66
C ARG A 76 -15.62 26.18 7.42
N LYS A 77 -16.33 26.92 8.27
CA LYS A 77 -16.51 28.36 8.08
C LYS A 77 -15.18 29.09 8.22
N LEU A 78 -14.90 30.02 7.30
CA LEU A 78 -13.64 30.77 7.28
C LEU A 78 -13.38 31.54 8.58
N GLU A 79 -14.43 31.99 9.26
CA GLU A 79 -14.35 32.63 10.58
C GLU A 79 -13.73 31.73 11.67
N ASN A 80 -13.86 30.41 11.54
CA ASN A 80 -13.25 29.41 12.43
C ASN A 80 -11.88 28.95 11.92
N VAL A 81 -11.73 28.78 10.60
CA VAL A 81 -10.48 28.31 9.98
C VAL A 81 -9.37 29.36 10.11
N ILE A 82 -9.62 30.61 9.73
CA ILE A 82 -8.59 31.67 9.68
C ILE A 82 -7.89 31.84 11.04
N PRO A 83 -8.59 31.92 12.20
CA PRO A 83 -7.93 31.99 13.50
C PRO A 83 -7.09 30.74 13.84
N ARG A 84 -7.50 29.54 13.42
CA ARG A 84 -6.70 28.31 13.60
C ARG A 84 -5.39 28.40 12.81
N ILE A 85 -5.45 28.82 11.55
CA ILE A 85 -4.27 28.96 10.69
C ILE A 85 -3.35 30.06 11.20
N LYS A 86 -3.88 31.22 11.61
CA LYS A 86 -3.08 32.31 12.20
C LYS A 86 -2.32 31.88 13.45
N ARG A 87 -2.88 31.01 14.30
CA ARG A 87 -2.15 30.47 15.45
C ARG A 87 -0.92 29.65 15.05
N MET A 88 -0.94 29.03 13.88
CA MET A 88 0.15 28.21 13.35
C MET A 88 1.18 29.02 12.55
N VAL A 89 0.72 29.93 11.68
CA VAL A 89 1.59 30.67 10.74
C VAL A 89 1.83 32.12 11.16
N GLY A 90 1.27 32.59 12.27
CA GLY A 90 1.35 33.97 12.74
C GLY A 90 0.59 34.95 11.84
N ASP A 91 1.07 36.19 11.78
CA ASP A 91 0.47 37.27 10.97
C ASP A 91 0.93 37.28 9.50
N ARG A 92 1.50 36.17 9.02
CA ARG A 92 1.91 36.06 7.61
C ARG A 92 0.67 36.18 6.71
N PRO A 93 0.76 36.89 5.58
CA PRO A 93 -0.33 36.92 4.60
C PRO A 93 -0.46 35.53 3.96
N PHE A 94 -1.69 35.04 3.90
CA PHE A 94 -2.04 33.80 3.20
C PHE A 94 -3.43 33.93 2.58
N GLU A 95 -3.68 33.13 1.57
CA GLU A 95 -4.99 32.96 0.94
C GLU A 95 -5.47 31.53 1.16
N ILE A 96 -6.76 31.36 1.45
CA ILE A 96 -7.36 30.02 1.54
C ILE A 96 -7.66 29.55 0.12
N ASP A 97 -7.05 28.44 -0.30
CA ASP A 97 -7.34 27.79 -1.57
C ASP A 97 -8.49 26.80 -1.41
N TRP A 98 -8.43 25.97 -0.36
CA TRP A 98 -9.41 24.92 -0.13
C TRP A 98 -9.56 24.59 1.37
N VAL A 99 -10.76 24.17 1.78
CA VAL A 99 -11.07 23.72 3.14
C VAL A 99 -12.02 22.53 3.08
N SER A 100 -11.79 21.53 3.92
CA SER A 100 -12.74 20.46 4.19
C SER A 100 -12.63 19.94 5.62
N VAL A 101 -13.68 19.29 6.09
CA VAL A 101 -13.67 18.51 7.33
C VAL A 101 -14.06 17.09 6.98
N TYR A 102 -13.27 16.13 7.46
CA TYR A 102 -13.50 14.72 7.18
C TYR A 102 -13.39 13.87 8.46
N THR A 103 -13.95 12.66 8.39
CA THR A 103 -13.80 11.59 9.39
C THR A 103 -13.13 10.39 8.78
N PHE A 104 -12.34 9.65 9.56
CA PHE A 104 -11.71 8.44 9.09
C PHE A 104 -12.57 7.20 9.27
N GLN A 105 -12.50 6.32 8.28
CA GLN A 105 -13.10 5.00 8.32
C GLN A 105 -12.10 4.00 7.77
N CYS A 106 -11.96 2.86 8.45
CA CYS A 106 -11.27 1.70 7.92
C CYS A 106 -12.31 0.60 7.71
N ARG A 107 -12.72 0.40 6.47
CA ARG A 107 -13.80 -0.52 6.10
C ARG A 107 -13.49 -1.22 4.80
N ARG A 108 -14.00 -2.43 4.63
CA ARG A 108 -13.97 -3.13 3.34
C ARG A 108 -15.24 -3.94 3.13
N LEU A 109 -15.50 -4.29 1.89
CA LEU A 109 -16.45 -5.35 1.56
C LEU A 109 -15.91 -6.68 2.07
N GLU A 110 -16.81 -7.58 2.46
CA GLU A 110 -16.44 -8.95 2.80
C GLU A 110 -15.80 -9.66 1.60
N ARG A 111 -16.37 -9.45 0.42
CA ARG A 111 -15.92 -9.97 -0.88
C ARG A 111 -15.85 -8.84 -1.90
N PHE A 112 -14.85 -8.88 -2.77
CA PHE A 112 -14.65 -7.91 -3.85
C PHE A 112 -15.23 -8.42 -5.17
N VAL A 113 -15.48 -9.73 -5.32
CA VAL A 113 -16.07 -10.34 -6.51
C VAL A 113 -17.46 -10.88 -6.22
N HIS A 114 -18.44 -10.39 -6.96
CA HIS A 114 -19.85 -10.81 -6.92
C HIS A 114 -20.28 -11.23 -8.32
N ASP A 115 -19.97 -12.48 -8.69
CA ASP A 115 -20.17 -13.01 -10.05
C ASP A 115 -19.53 -12.08 -11.10
N ARG A 116 -20.34 -11.36 -11.89
CA ARG A 116 -19.87 -10.44 -12.94
C ARG A 116 -19.65 -9.00 -12.47
N VAL A 117 -19.85 -8.72 -11.18
CA VAL A 117 -19.63 -7.40 -10.59
C VAL A 117 -18.39 -7.46 -9.70
N LEU A 118 -17.42 -6.60 -9.97
CA LEU A 118 -16.16 -6.52 -9.23
C LEU A 118 -15.99 -5.13 -8.64
N PHE A 119 -15.45 -5.06 -7.42
CA PHE A 119 -15.17 -3.82 -6.72
C PHE A 119 -13.65 -3.62 -6.59
N VAL A 120 -13.21 -2.37 -6.79
CA VAL A 120 -11.81 -1.94 -6.83
C VAL A 120 -11.67 -0.62 -6.07
N GLY A 121 -10.56 -0.43 -5.34
CA GLY A 121 -10.26 0.82 -4.61
C GLY A 121 -11.34 1.21 -3.60
N ASP A 122 -11.64 2.50 -3.47
CA ASP A 122 -12.63 3.06 -2.51
C ASP A 122 -14.05 2.48 -2.62
N SER A 123 -14.36 1.80 -3.73
CA SER A 123 -15.61 1.05 -3.85
C SER A 123 -15.62 -0.25 -3.04
N ALA A 124 -14.44 -0.86 -2.85
CA ALA A 124 -14.18 -2.13 -2.18
C ALA A 124 -13.60 -1.99 -0.78
N HIS A 125 -12.78 -0.98 -0.52
CA HIS A 125 -12.13 -0.74 0.77
C HIS A 125 -11.76 0.73 0.94
N ILE A 126 -11.82 1.21 2.18
CA ILE A 126 -11.38 2.54 2.57
C ILE A 126 -10.50 2.40 3.82
N VAL A 127 -9.48 3.23 3.90
CA VAL A 127 -8.55 3.28 5.03
C VAL A 127 -8.28 4.73 5.41
N SER A 128 -7.77 4.96 6.62
CA SER A 128 -7.26 6.28 6.96
C SER A 128 -6.10 6.67 6.02
N PRO A 129 -5.95 7.97 5.67
CA PRO A 129 -5.02 8.44 4.64
C PRO A 129 -3.56 8.34 5.06
N PHE A 130 -3.29 7.99 6.32
CA PHE A 130 -1.95 7.86 6.85
C PHE A 130 -1.22 6.69 6.18
N GLY A 131 -0.04 6.97 5.66
CA GLY A 131 0.75 6.00 4.90
C GLY A 131 0.36 5.88 3.42
N ALA A 132 -0.50 6.77 2.90
CA ALA A 132 -0.91 6.79 1.50
C ALA A 132 -1.51 5.46 0.99
N ARG A 133 -2.20 4.71 1.85
CA ARG A 133 -2.63 3.33 1.57
C ARG A 133 -3.90 3.22 0.72
N GLY A 134 -4.83 4.19 0.78
CA GLY A 134 -6.08 4.13 0.02
C GLY A 134 -5.84 4.12 -1.50
N GLY A 135 -5.24 5.20 -2.02
CA GLY A 135 -4.92 5.32 -3.44
C GLY A 135 -4.00 4.21 -3.96
N ASN A 136 -2.91 3.92 -3.23
CA ASN A 136 -1.99 2.84 -3.60
C ASN A 136 -2.67 1.46 -3.57
N GLY A 137 -3.56 1.21 -2.62
CA GLY A 137 -4.36 -0.01 -2.56
C GLY A 137 -5.23 -0.19 -3.80
N GLY A 138 -5.88 0.87 -4.27
CA GLY A 138 -6.65 0.85 -5.51
C GLY A 138 -5.81 0.58 -6.76
N ILE A 139 -4.58 1.12 -6.84
CA ILE A 139 -3.65 0.82 -7.94
C ILE A 139 -3.26 -0.65 -7.92
N GLN A 140 -2.91 -1.20 -6.75
CA GLN A 140 -2.57 -2.61 -6.59
C GLN A 140 -3.76 -3.55 -6.90
N ASP A 141 -4.99 -3.12 -6.62
CA ASP A 141 -6.19 -3.89 -7.01
C ASP A 141 -6.29 -4.00 -8.53
N VAL A 142 -6.09 -2.88 -9.25
CA VAL A 142 -6.15 -2.87 -10.72
C VAL A 142 -5.03 -3.70 -11.33
N ASP A 143 -3.81 -3.58 -10.81
CA ASP A 143 -2.64 -4.35 -11.27
C ASP A 143 -2.87 -5.87 -11.12
N ASN A 144 -3.43 -6.29 -9.97
CA ASN A 144 -3.79 -7.68 -9.73
C ASN A 144 -4.98 -8.17 -10.58
N LEU A 145 -5.99 -7.32 -10.81
CA LEU A 145 -7.21 -7.69 -11.53
C LEU A 145 -7.02 -7.71 -13.04
N GLY A 146 -6.27 -6.76 -13.60
CA GLY A 146 -6.24 -6.45 -15.03
C GLY A 146 -5.90 -7.67 -15.88
N TRP A 147 -4.81 -8.36 -15.55
CA TRP A 147 -4.37 -9.55 -16.29
C TRP A 147 -5.31 -10.75 -16.10
N LYS A 148 -5.90 -10.90 -14.91
CA LYS A 148 -6.84 -11.99 -14.61
C LYS A 148 -8.15 -11.84 -15.38
N LEU A 149 -8.66 -10.61 -15.41
CA LEU A 149 -9.87 -10.28 -16.14
C LEU A 149 -9.66 -10.45 -17.64
N ALA A 150 -8.52 -9.99 -18.18
CA ALA A 150 -8.14 -10.24 -19.57
C ALA A 150 -8.10 -11.74 -19.88
N ALA A 151 -7.44 -12.55 -19.04
CA ALA A 151 -7.33 -13.99 -19.26
C ALA A 151 -8.69 -14.70 -19.31
N VAL A 152 -9.64 -14.29 -18.46
CA VAL A 152 -11.01 -14.82 -18.45
C VAL A 152 -11.80 -14.37 -19.69
N LEU A 153 -11.66 -13.11 -20.11
CA LEU A 153 -12.32 -12.59 -21.31
C LEU A 153 -11.81 -13.27 -22.59
N ASP A 154 -10.51 -13.59 -22.64
CA ASP A 154 -9.86 -14.28 -23.75
C ASP A 154 -10.06 -15.81 -23.71
N ALA A 155 -10.84 -16.33 -22.75
CA ALA A 155 -11.06 -17.75 -22.52
C ALA A 155 -9.78 -18.58 -22.31
N SER A 156 -8.69 -17.93 -21.88
CA SER A 156 -7.40 -18.56 -21.55
C SER A 156 -7.30 -18.99 -20.07
N ALA A 157 -8.27 -18.55 -19.24
CA ALA A 157 -8.46 -18.96 -17.86
C ALA A 157 -9.96 -19.06 -17.51
N GLY A 158 -10.30 -19.88 -16.51
CA GLY A 158 -11.67 -20.00 -16.00
C GLY A 158 -12.06 -18.85 -15.05
N PRO A 159 -13.37 -18.63 -14.80
CA PRO A 159 -13.84 -17.58 -13.89
C PRO A 159 -13.35 -17.76 -12.44
N GLN A 160 -12.88 -18.95 -12.07
CA GLN A 160 -12.24 -19.23 -10.78
C GLN A 160 -10.97 -18.39 -10.56
N LEU A 161 -10.26 -17.97 -11.63
CA LEU A 161 -9.12 -17.07 -11.50
C LEU A 161 -9.51 -15.74 -10.84
N LEU A 162 -10.73 -15.23 -11.07
CA LEU A 162 -11.21 -14.01 -10.41
C LEU A 162 -11.46 -14.21 -8.91
N GLN A 163 -11.71 -15.44 -8.44
CA GLN A 163 -11.76 -15.71 -7.00
C GLN A 163 -10.38 -15.53 -6.34
N SER A 164 -9.28 -15.67 -7.09
CA SER A 164 -7.96 -15.31 -6.56
C SER A 164 -7.80 -13.81 -6.37
N TYR A 165 -8.43 -12.96 -7.20
CA TYR A 165 -8.45 -11.51 -6.98
C TYR A 165 -9.18 -11.16 -5.69
N ASP A 166 -10.34 -11.79 -5.46
CA ASP A 166 -11.09 -11.66 -4.21
C ASP A 166 -10.21 -11.98 -2.99
N ALA A 167 -9.60 -13.16 -2.96
CA ALA A 167 -8.78 -13.60 -1.85
C ALA A 167 -7.51 -12.75 -1.65
N GLU A 168 -6.77 -12.45 -2.73
CA GLU A 168 -5.51 -11.70 -2.65
C GLU A 168 -5.73 -10.24 -2.25
N ARG A 169 -6.81 -9.60 -2.74
CA ARG A 169 -7.04 -8.18 -2.50
C ARG A 169 -7.88 -7.90 -1.25
N THR A 170 -8.69 -8.85 -0.79
CA THR A 170 -9.23 -8.78 0.58
C THR A 170 -8.12 -8.91 1.62
N TYR A 171 -7.14 -9.80 1.40
CA TYR A 171 -5.93 -9.89 2.24
C TYR A 171 -5.13 -8.57 2.24
N GLY A 172 -4.86 -8.00 1.06
CA GLY A 172 -4.18 -6.71 0.96
C GLY A 172 -4.95 -5.56 1.64
N ALA A 173 -6.28 -5.57 1.55
CA ALA A 173 -7.12 -4.60 2.25
C ALA A 173 -7.06 -4.77 3.77
N ASP A 174 -7.05 -6.01 4.29
CA ASP A 174 -6.88 -6.29 5.71
C ASP A 174 -5.52 -5.82 6.24
N GLU A 175 -4.45 -6.05 5.47
CA GLU A 175 -3.11 -5.55 5.81
C GLU A 175 -3.08 -4.02 5.88
N ASN A 176 -3.72 -3.35 4.90
CA ASN A 176 -3.83 -1.90 4.89
C ASN A 176 -4.66 -1.36 6.06
N ILE A 177 -5.81 -1.98 6.35
CA ILE A 177 -6.66 -1.63 7.50
C ILE A 177 -5.87 -1.77 8.80
N LEU A 178 -5.13 -2.86 8.99
CA LEU A 178 -4.32 -3.09 10.19
C LEU A 178 -3.25 -2.00 10.37
N ASN A 179 -2.49 -1.70 9.32
CA ASN A 179 -1.41 -0.71 9.37
C ASN A 179 -1.93 0.73 9.53
N SER A 180 -3.01 1.08 8.83
CA SER A 180 -3.66 2.38 8.94
C SER A 180 -4.28 2.57 10.34
N SER A 181 -4.88 1.52 10.92
CA SER A 181 -5.43 1.57 12.29
C SER A 181 -4.33 1.77 13.34
N ARG A 182 -3.20 1.05 13.22
CA ARG A 182 -2.03 1.26 14.10
C ARG A 182 -1.47 2.67 14.01
N SER A 183 -1.42 3.24 12.80
CA SER A 183 -0.97 4.62 12.60
C SER A 183 -1.93 5.59 13.29
N THR A 184 -3.24 5.41 13.05
CA THR A 184 -4.31 6.23 13.65
C THR A 184 -4.25 6.23 15.17
N ASN A 185 -4.16 5.05 15.81
CA ASN A 185 -4.05 4.94 17.26
C ASN A 185 -2.75 5.55 17.82
N PHE A 186 -1.67 5.58 17.05
CA PHE A 186 -0.43 6.22 17.49
C PHE A 186 -0.50 7.75 17.40
N MET A 187 -1.21 8.31 16.42
CA MET A 187 -1.34 9.77 16.27
C MET A 187 -2.39 10.35 17.21
N SER A 188 -3.51 9.66 17.37
CA SER A 188 -4.64 10.07 18.22
C SER A 188 -4.92 8.96 19.23
N PRO A 189 -4.02 8.74 20.21
CA PRO A 189 -4.17 7.67 21.18
C PRO A 189 -5.32 7.95 22.14
N LYS A 190 -6.01 6.89 22.56
CA LYS A 190 -6.97 6.99 23.66
C LYS A 190 -6.27 7.21 25.00
N PRO A 191 -6.88 7.94 25.95
CA PRO A 191 -6.33 8.09 27.30
C PRO A 191 -6.00 6.75 27.95
N GLY A 192 -4.88 6.69 28.68
CA GLY A 192 -4.41 5.49 29.39
C GLY A 192 -3.23 4.83 28.69
N ALA A 193 -3.31 3.52 28.44
CA ALA A 193 -2.19 2.72 27.96
C ALA A 193 -1.67 3.15 26.57
N GLU A 194 -2.56 3.57 25.66
CA GLU A 194 -2.15 4.02 24.33
C GLU A 194 -1.36 5.34 24.40
N SER A 195 -1.85 6.33 25.15
CA SER A 195 -1.13 7.59 25.38
C SER A 195 0.22 7.36 26.06
N LEU A 196 0.25 6.55 27.13
CA LEU A 196 1.49 6.22 27.85
C LEU A 196 2.51 5.53 26.93
N PHE A 197 2.05 4.58 26.11
CA PHE A 197 2.89 3.90 25.13
C PHE A 197 3.46 4.89 24.11
N ARG A 198 2.61 5.75 23.52
CA ARG A 198 3.05 6.78 22.57
C ARG A 198 4.10 7.70 23.20
N GLU A 199 3.85 8.21 24.39
CA GLU A 199 4.77 9.10 25.11
C GLU A 199 6.13 8.43 25.39
N ALA A 200 6.11 7.18 25.86
CA ALA A 200 7.33 6.41 26.10
C ALA A 200 8.12 6.18 24.80
N VAL A 201 7.44 5.89 23.69
CA VAL A 201 8.09 5.75 22.37
C VAL A 201 8.72 7.07 21.93
N LEU A 202 8.02 8.19 22.09
CA LEU A 202 8.53 9.52 21.68
C LEU A 202 9.73 9.97 22.53
N ASP A 203 9.71 9.79 23.86
CA ASP A 203 10.85 10.09 24.73
C ASP A 203 12.06 9.21 24.39
N LEU A 204 11.82 7.92 24.14
CA LEU A 204 12.89 6.97 23.84
C LEU A 204 13.47 7.14 22.44
N ALA A 205 12.67 7.53 21.44
CA ALA A 205 13.11 7.74 20.06
C ALA A 205 14.19 8.83 19.93
N ALA A 206 14.19 9.82 20.83
CA ALA A 206 15.26 10.81 20.92
C ALA A 206 16.62 10.18 21.30
N LYS A 207 16.60 9.10 22.09
CA LYS A 207 17.78 8.51 22.75
C LYS A 207 18.23 7.18 22.13
N ALA A 208 17.33 6.43 21.50
CA ALA A 208 17.59 5.07 21.04
C ALA A 208 17.09 4.82 19.59
N PRO A 209 17.95 4.33 18.68
CA PRO A 209 17.58 4.09 17.28
C PRO A 209 16.40 3.14 17.08
N PHE A 210 16.27 2.08 17.88
CA PHE A 210 15.18 1.11 17.73
C PHE A 210 13.80 1.72 17.99
N ALA A 211 13.70 2.68 18.92
CA ALA A 211 12.44 3.35 19.23
C ALA A 211 11.99 4.29 18.11
N ARG A 212 12.91 4.81 17.29
CA ARG A 212 12.57 5.58 16.09
C ARG A 212 11.77 4.77 15.08
N LEU A 213 12.04 3.46 14.99
CA LEU A 213 11.27 2.54 14.14
C LEU A 213 9.84 2.29 14.66
N MET A 214 9.59 2.58 15.94
CA MET A 214 8.28 2.46 16.58
C MET A 214 7.43 3.72 16.41
N VAL A 215 8.04 4.88 16.09
CA VAL A 215 7.29 6.10 15.75
C VAL A 215 6.49 5.85 14.48
N ASN A 216 5.16 5.96 14.59
CA ASN A 216 4.27 5.66 13.48
C ASN A 216 3.28 6.80 13.19
N SER A 217 3.66 7.71 12.30
CA SER A 217 2.82 8.79 11.77
C SER A 217 2.23 8.48 10.38
N GLY A 218 2.20 7.19 10.01
CA GLY A 218 1.73 6.71 8.71
C GLY A 218 2.84 6.04 7.90
N ARG A 219 3.14 4.78 8.24
CA ARG A 219 4.03 3.92 7.44
C ARG A 219 3.50 3.79 6.01
N LEU A 220 4.35 4.15 5.05
CA LEU A 220 4.03 4.14 3.62
C LEU A 220 3.53 2.76 3.19
N SER A 221 2.59 2.77 2.25
CA SER A 221 2.11 1.58 1.56
C SER A 221 3.28 0.88 0.88
N VAL A 222 3.31 -0.45 1.02
CA VAL A 222 4.24 -1.33 0.32
C VAL A 222 3.41 -2.40 -0.40
N PRO A 223 3.94 -3.05 -1.45
CA PRO A 223 3.27 -4.17 -2.06
C PRO A 223 3.08 -5.31 -1.05
N CYS A 224 1.94 -5.98 -1.14
CA CYS A 224 1.56 -7.04 -0.23
C CYS A 224 2.29 -8.34 -0.59
N VAL A 225 2.71 -9.12 0.40
CA VAL A 225 3.24 -10.47 0.16
C VAL A 225 2.08 -11.46 0.25
N LEU A 226 1.68 -12.01 -0.89
CA LEU A 226 0.51 -12.88 -1.06
C LEU A 226 0.80 -14.32 -0.62
N ASP A 227 1.29 -14.46 0.61
CA ASP A 227 1.55 -15.76 1.23
C ASP A 227 0.26 -16.59 1.26
N GLY A 228 0.35 -17.86 0.85
CA GLY A 228 -0.80 -18.76 0.82
C GLY A 228 -1.80 -18.53 -0.34
N SER A 229 -1.50 -17.66 -1.31
CA SER A 229 -2.31 -17.58 -2.53
C SER A 229 -2.42 -18.94 -3.21
N ALA A 230 -3.62 -19.28 -3.69
CA ALA A 230 -3.87 -20.48 -4.46
C ALA A 230 -3.09 -20.53 -5.79
N LEU A 231 -2.56 -19.38 -6.24
CA LEU A 231 -1.74 -19.27 -7.45
C LEU A 231 -0.25 -19.59 -7.21
N ASN A 232 0.17 -19.71 -5.94
CA ASN A 232 1.56 -20.01 -5.60
C ASN A 232 1.83 -21.51 -5.64
N SER A 233 2.96 -21.91 -6.23
CA SER A 233 3.50 -23.26 -6.09
C SER A 233 4.24 -23.44 -4.76
N ALA A 234 4.63 -24.69 -4.47
CA ALA A 234 5.47 -24.97 -3.31
C ALA A 234 6.80 -24.19 -3.38
N ASP A 235 7.29 -23.77 -2.22
CA ASP A 235 8.57 -23.06 -2.13
C ASP A 235 9.75 -24.02 -2.28
N THR A 236 10.86 -23.51 -2.84
CA THR A 236 12.15 -24.20 -2.89
C THR A 236 13.02 -23.73 -1.72
N PRO A 237 13.35 -24.61 -0.75
CA PRO A 237 14.19 -24.26 0.38
C PRO A 237 15.59 -23.76 -0.05
N GLY A 238 16.16 -22.85 0.75
CA GLY A 238 17.52 -22.34 0.52
C GLY A 238 17.60 -21.10 -0.37
N LEU A 239 16.51 -20.73 -1.06
CA LEU A 239 16.42 -19.46 -1.80
C LEU A 239 15.96 -18.30 -0.89
N PRO A 240 16.36 -17.04 -1.17
CA PRO A 240 16.14 -15.90 -0.28
C PRO A 240 14.67 -15.62 0.05
N ALA A 241 14.33 -15.32 1.31
CA ALA A 241 12.95 -15.11 1.73
C ALA A 241 12.25 -13.90 1.05
N VAL A 242 13.03 -12.94 0.57
CA VAL A 242 12.55 -11.71 -0.09
C VAL A 242 11.89 -11.99 -1.45
N SER A 243 12.24 -13.11 -2.11
CA SER A 243 11.73 -13.52 -3.42
C SER A 243 10.97 -14.86 -3.38
N ARG A 244 10.39 -15.20 -2.22
CA ARG A 244 9.59 -16.43 -2.07
C ARG A 244 8.28 -16.37 -2.85
N PRO A 245 7.63 -17.51 -3.17
CA PRO A 245 6.31 -17.51 -3.79
C PRO A 245 5.30 -16.64 -3.03
N GLY A 246 4.58 -15.78 -3.74
CA GLY A 246 3.69 -14.76 -3.20
C GLY A 246 4.35 -13.40 -2.97
N ALA A 247 5.69 -13.31 -2.93
CA ALA A 247 6.36 -12.03 -2.78
C ALA A 247 6.31 -11.20 -4.08
N PRO A 248 6.23 -9.86 -3.99
CA PRO A 248 6.53 -8.99 -5.11
C PRO A 248 7.98 -9.19 -5.51
N LEU A 249 8.25 -9.22 -6.81
CA LEU A 249 9.57 -9.48 -7.34
C LEU A 249 10.54 -8.33 -6.96
N PRO A 250 11.64 -8.59 -6.23
CA PRO A 250 12.57 -7.52 -5.84
C PRO A 250 13.35 -7.00 -7.05
N ASP A 251 13.29 -5.71 -7.35
CA ASP A 251 14.09 -5.17 -8.46
C ASP A 251 15.60 -5.41 -8.23
N ALA A 252 16.41 -5.35 -9.27
CA ALA A 252 17.86 -5.47 -9.17
C ALA A 252 18.55 -4.70 -10.31
N PRO A 253 19.70 -4.04 -10.07
CA PRO A 253 20.47 -3.40 -11.12
C PRO A 253 21.03 -4.45 -12.09
N LEU A 254 21.02 -4.12 -13.37
CA LEU A 254 21.62 -4.86 -14.48
C LEU A 254 22.50 -3.91 -15.30
N ASP A 255 23.41 -4.43 -16.13
CA ASP A 255 24.31 -3.61 -16.95
C ASP A 255 23.57 -2.64 -17.91
N GLY A 256 22.31 -2.96 -18.25
CA GLY A 256 21.44 -2.16 -19.13
C GLY A 256 20.26 -1.48 -18.44
N GLY A 257 20.21 -1.45 -17.10
CA GLY A 257 19.12 -0.80 -16.35
C GLY A 257 18.68 -1.59 -15.12
N TRP A 258 17.38 -1.85 -15.02
CA TRP A 258 16.76 -2.52 -13.87
C TRP A 258 16.00 -3.77 -14.31
N LEU A 259 16.02 -4.80 -13.47
CA LEU A 259 15.40 -6.10 -13.74
C LEU A 259 13.91 -5.97 -14.04
N LEU A 260 13.16 -5.18 -13.26
CA LEU A 260 11.71 -5.04 -13.48
C LEU A 260 11.37 -4.44 -14.86
N ASN A 261 12.28 -3.64 -15.44
CA ASN A 261 12.10 -3.08 -16.77
C ASN A 261 12.35 -4.10 -17.90
N GLN A 262 12.91 -5.28 -17.58
CA GLN A 262 13.11 -6.37 -18.54
C GLN A 262 11.89 -7.32 -18.59
N LEU A 263 10.93 -7.16 -17.68
CA LEU A 263 9.72 -7.98 -17.66
C LEU A 263 8.68 -7.39 -18.61
N GLY A 264 8.09 -8.22 -19.45
CA GLY A 264 6.88 -7.86 -20.22
C GLY A 264 5.58 -7.97 -19.40
N THR A 265 4.44 -7.82 -20.09
CA THR A 265 3.09 -7.84 -19.49
C THR A 265 2.51 -9.25 -19.31
N GLY A 266 3.28 -10.29 -19.62
CA GLY A 266 2.87 -11.70 -19.52
C GLY A 266 3.55 -12.43 -18.37
N PHE A 267 3.33 -13.74 -18.30
CA PHE A 267 4.14 -14.60 -17.42
C PHE A 267 5.60 -14.61 -17.88
N THR A 268 6.52 -14.65 -16.93
CA THR A 268 7.95 -14.64 -17.20
C THR A 268 8.64 -15.78 -16.48
N LEU A 269 9.45 -16.55 -17.22
CA LEU A 269 10.48 -17.41 -16.65
C LEU A 269 11.77 -16.60 -16.51
N LEU A 270 12.04 -16.11 -15.31
CA LEU A 270 13.28 -15.45 -14.96
C LEU A 270 14.33 -16.51 -14.61
N ILE A 271 15.46 -16.49 -15.31
CA ILE A 271 16.56 -17.42 -15.17
C ILE A 271 17.78 -16.65 -14.67
N VAL A 272 18.27 -16.99 -13.48
CA VAL A 272 19.40 -16.33 -12.83
C VAL A 272 20.60 -17.25 -12.86
N ASN A 273 21.66 -16.82 -13.55
CA ASN A 273 22.94 -17.52 -13.65
C ASN A 273 22.88 -18.94 -14.24
N ALA A 274 22.03 -19.15 -15.25
CA ALA A 274 21.93 -20.40 -15.99
C ALA A 274 21.71 -20.16 -17.49
N ASP A 275 21.87 -21.23 -18.27
CA ASP A 275 21.59 -21.22 -19.70
C ASP A 275 20.11 -20.99 -19.98
N GLU A 276 19.82 -20.36 -21.12
CA GLU A 276 18.46 -20.05 -21.55
C GLU A 276 17.60 -21.31 -21.68
N GLN A 277 16.40 -21.25 -21.11
CA GLN A 277 15.36 -22.27 -21.22
C GLN A 277 14.07 -21.60 -21.66
N ALA A 278 13.31 -22.27 -22.52
CA ALA A 278 12.03 -21.77 -23.01
C ALA A 278 10.88 -22.65 -22.51
N VAL A 279 9.77 -22.02 -22.16
CA VAL A 279 8.52 -22.70 -21.80
C VAL A 279 7.37 -22.00 -22.50
N ASP A 280 6.47 -22.78 -23.10
CA ASP A 280 5.32 -22.22 -23.79
C ASP A 280 4.40 -21.44 -22.83
N GLY A 281 3.93 -20.27 -23.28
CA GLY A 281 3.06 -19.39 -22.49
C GLY A 281 3.76 -18.54 -21.42
N ALA A 282 5.10 -18.50 -21.39
CA ALA A 282 5.88 -17.54 -20.61
C ALA A 282 7.05 -16.98 -21.45
N GLN A 283 7.34 -15.69 -21.31
CA GLN A 283 8.56 -15.10 -21.88
C GLN A 283 9.78 -15.51 -21.04
N THR A 284 10.95 -15.64 -21.66
CA THR A 284 12.19 -15.95 -20.94
C THR A 284 13.01 -14.69 -20.74
N VAL A 285 13.51 -14.48 -19.51
CA VAL A 285 14.47 -13.43 -19.18
C VAL A 285 15.66 -14.09 -18.49
N CYS A 286 16.84 -14.04 -19.12
CA CYS A 286 18.08 -14.55 -18.54
C CYS A 286 18.92 -13.39 -18.02
N VAL A 287 19.43 -13.53 -16.80
CA VAL A 287 20.33 -12.56 -16.18
C VAL A 287 21.58 -13.24 -15.63
N THR A 288 22.73 -12.64 -15.91
CA THR A 288 23.98 -13.00 -15.24
C THR A 288 23.96 -12.47 -13.82
N THR A 289 24.46 -13.25 -12.87
CA THR A 289 24.45 -12.85 -11.46
C THR A 289 25.37 -11.65 -11.20
N ASN A 290 24.98 -10.85 -10.20
CA ASN A 290 25.77 -9.81 -9.56
C ASN A 290 25.46 -9.83 -8.05
N GLU A 291 26.07 -8.94 -7.27
CA GLU A 291 25.87 -8.93 -5.81
C GLU A 291 24.38 -8.82 -5.41
N ALA A 292 23.63 -7.92 -6.04
CA ALA A 292 22.21 -7.72 -5.73
C ALA A 292 21.35 -8.92 -6.16
N LEU A 293 21.62 -9.52 -7.32
CA LEU A 293 20.92 -10.73 -7.78
C LEU A 293 21.26 -11.93 -6.89
N ALA A 294 22.52 -12.07 -6.47
CA ALA A 294 22.93 -13.11 -5.55
C ALA A 294 22.17 -13.02 -4.21
N GLU A 295 22.11 -11.82 -3.62
CA GLU A 295 21.38 -11.56 -2.38
C GLU A 295 19.88 -11.83 -2.51
N ARG A 296 19.26 -11.35 -3.60
CA ARG A 296 17.79 -11.32 -3.74
C ARG A 296 17.22 -12.60 -4.35
N TYR A 297 18.00 -13.37 -5.11
CA TYR A 297 17.50 -14.49 -5.91
C TYR A 297 18.25 -15.81 -5.74
N LEU A 298 19.52 -15.81 -5.36
CA LEU A 298 20.31 -17.05 -5.29
C LEU A 298 20.53 -17.52 -3.85
N GLY A 299 20.82 -16.59 -2.94
CA GLY A 299 21.31 -16.94 -1.61
C GLY A 299 22.62 -17.71 -1.72
N GLY A 300 22.58 -19.00 -1.40
CA GLY A 300 23.72 -19.92 -1.55
C GLY A 300 23.68 -20.81 -2.79
N ALA A 301 22.66 -20.68 -3.65
CA ALA A 301 22.56 -21.48 -4.87
C ALA A 301 23.41 -20.93 -6.01
N ASP A 302 23.89 -21.79 -6.90
CA ASP A 302 24.64 -21.36 -8.09
C ASP A 302 23.74 -20.74 -9.15
N GLN A 303 22.49 -21.20 -9.23
CA GLN A 303 21.50 -20.77 -10.22
C GLN A 303 20.08 -20.87 -9.65
N ALA A 304 19.15 -20.15 -10.25
CA ALA A 304 17.74 -20.24 -9.90
C ALA A 304 16.81 -19.88 -11.06
N PHE A 305 15.61 -20.45 -11.02
CA PHE A 305 14.54 -20.26 -12.00
C PHE A 305 13.31 -19.76 -11.27
N TYR A 306 12.67 -18.71 -11.76
CA TYR A 306 11.51 -18.06 -11.16
C TYR A 306 10.39 -17.95 -12.18
N LEU A 307 9.21 -18.46 -11.85
CA LEU A 307 8.00 -18.13 -12.59
C LEU A 307 7.37 -16.89 -11.97
N VAL A 308 7.30 -15.81 -12.74
CA VAL A 308 6.76 -14.51 -12.34
C VAL A 308 5.45 -14.25 -13.06
N ARG A 309 4.45 -13.78 -12.32
CA ARG A 309 3.12 -13.41 -12.85
C ARG A 309 3.16 -12.06 -13.59
N PRO A 310 2.14 -11.75 -14.40
CA PRO A 310 1.99 -10.42 -15.02
C PRO A 310 2.00 -9.23 -14.04
N ASP A 311 1.52 -9.43 -12.81
CA ASP A 311 1.53 -8.43 -11.73
C ASP A 311 2.81 -8.49 -10.86
N GLN A 312 3.89 -9.03 -11.44
CA GLN A 312 5.23 -9.08 -10.84
C GLN A 312 5.33 -9.81 -9.49
N HIS A 313 4.38 -10.70 -9.17
CA HIS A 313 4.51 -11.58 -8.02
C HIS A 313 5.18 -12.91 -8.43
N VAL A 314 6.01 -13.45 -7.54
CA VAL A 314 6.63 -14.77 -7.74
C VAL A 314 5.55 -15.84 -7.57
N ALA A 315 5.25 -16.61 -8.61
CA ALA A 315 4.34 -17.76 -8.52
C ALA A 315 5.06 -19.03 -8.07
N ALA A 316 6.30 -19.23 -8.53
CA ALA A 316 7.09 -20.43 -8.24
C ALA A 316 8.58 -20.14 -8.42
N ARG A 317 9.43 -20.98 -7.81
CA ARG A 317 10.89 -20.90 -7.98
C ARG A 317 11.58 -22.23 -7.75
N TRP A 318 12.75 -22.43 -8.36
CA TRP A 318 13.54 -23.67 -8.32
C TRP A 318 15.04 -23.37 -8.41
N THR A 319 15.88 -24.32 -8.01
CA THR A 319 17.34 -24.30 -8.24
C THR A 319 17.77 -25.15 -9.45
N THR A 320 16.88 -25.98 -9.97
CA THR A 320 17.08 -26.77 -11.19
C THR A 320 15.91 -26.59 -12.12
N PHE A 321 16.16 -26.60 -13.43
CA PHE A 321 15.10 -26.51 -14.41
C PHE A 321 14.40 -27.87 -14.61
N ASP A 322 13.08 -27.84 -14.57
CA ASP A 322 12.20 -28.95 -14.93
C ASP A 322 11.01 -28.36 -15.70
N ALA A 323 10.93 -28.65 -16.99
CA ALA A 323 9.91 -28.10 -17.87
C ALA A 323 8.49 -28.50 -17.43
N ASP A 324 8.30 -29.72 -16.92
CA ASP A 324 6.99 -30.19 -16.46
C ASP A 324 6.58 -29.48 -15.16
N ALA A 325 7.53 -29.23 -14.27
CA ALA A 325 7.29 -28.45 -13.05
C ALA A 325 6.92 -27.00 -13.36
N VAL A 326 7.62 -26.36 -14.33
CA VAL A 326 7.30 -24.99 -14.76
C VAL A 326 5.93 -24.94 -15.42
N ALA A 327 5.61 -25.88 -16.32
CA ALA A 327 4.31 -25.95 -16.97
C ALA A 327 3.17 -26.18 -15.96
N ALA A 328 3.38 -27.03 -14.95
CA ALA A 328 2.42 -27.23 -13.86
C ALA A 328 2.22 -25.96 -13.03
N ALA A 329 3.29 -25.25 -12.69
CA ALA A 329 3.21 -23.97 -11.97
C ALA A 329 2.50 -22.89 -12.79
N LEU A 330 2.73 -22.84 -14.11
CA LEU A 330 2.05 -21.91 -15.02
C LEU A 330 0.55 -22.19 -15.10
N ARG A 331 0.13 -23.46 -15.19
CA ARG A 331 -1.30 -23.83 -15.13
C ARG A 331 -1.92 -23.40 -13.81
N LYS A 332 -1.26 -23.70 -12.68
CA LYS A 332 -1.74 -23.30 -11.35
C LYS A 332 -1.86 -21.78 -11.22
N ALA A 333 -0.87 -21.03 -11.70
CA ALA A 333 -0.89 -19.57 -11.66
C ALA A 333 -1.97 -18.95 -12.56
N LYS A 334 -2.46 -19.69 -13.56
CA LYS A 334 -3.64 -19.35 -14.37
C LYS A 334 -4.97 -19.81 -13.76
N GLY A 335 -4.95 -20.47 -12.60
CA GLY A 335 -6.14 -20.92 -11.86
C GLY A 335 -6.69 -22.28 -12.28
N PHE A 336 -5.87 -23.15 -12.91
CA PHE A 336 -6.23 -24.52 -13.29
C PHE A 336 -5.81 -25.59 -12.28
#